data_AF-A0A1C5NKZ8-F1
#
_entry.id   AF-A0A1C5NKZ8-F1
#
_cell.length_a   1.000
_cell.length_b   1.000
_cell.length_c   1.000
_cell.angle_alpha   90.00
_cell.angle_beta   90.00
_cell.angle_gamma   90.00
#
_symmetry.space_group_name_H-M   'P 1'
#
loop_
_entity.id
_entity.type
_entity.pdbx_description
1 polymer ?
#
loop_
_entity_poly.entity_id
_entity_poly.type
_entity_poly.pdbx_seq_one_letter_code
_entity_poly.pdbx_strand_id
1 'polypeptide(L)'
;MNESTKINDILKNPLFKGIGQFLFPTDFYSITNNMTLKDVDHLLPYHSHIEVSTTIEVLEYLENQRKQGNQVFYDIYTEKEKQADPTKRKTGLFFFKGKKNAHFAIINAGGGFSYVGSIHESMPHSLYLSKQGYNGFALQYRTGGADVACLDLARAIEFIFEHAKELEIDTNCYSLWGRFCWSKNGGLFRKLWHYFLWWKIFT
;
A
#
# COMPACT_ATOMS: atom_id res chain seq x y z
N MET A 1 11.44 -12.03 -11.91
CA MET A 1 11.43 -12.82 -10.65
C MET A 1 10.61 -14.08 -10.88
N ASN A 2 10.65 -15.07 -9.98
CA ASN A 2 9.80 -16.27 -10.04
C ASN A 2 9.43 -16.77 -8.63
N GLU A 3 8.57 -17.78 -8.53
CA GLU A 3 8.09 -18.31 -7.24
C GLU A 3 9.22 -18.77 -6.30
N SER A 4 10.33 -19.26 -6.84
CA SER A 4 11.50 -19.72 -6.08
C SER A 4 12.44 -18.58 -5.65
N THR A 5 12.17 -17.34 -6.07
CA THR A 5 12.95 -16.17 -5.67
C THR A 5 12.81 -15.96 -4.16
N LYS A 6 13.94 -15.83 -3.46
CA LYS A 6 13.93 -15.64 -2.01
C LYS A 6 13.46 -14.24 -1.64
N ILE A 7 12.60 -14.15 -0.64
CA ILE A 7 12.10 -12.85 -0.15
C ILE A 7 13.25 -12.00 0.40
N ASN A 8 14.22 -12.63 1.07
CA ASN A 8 15.40 -11.92 1.58
C ASN A 8 16.29 -11.31 0.48
N ASP A 9 16.34 -11.91 -0.71
CA ASP A 9 17.11 -11.35 -1.82
C ASP A 9 16.40 -10.11 -2.39
N ILE A 10 15.06 -10.11 -2.40
CA ILE A 10 14.23 -8.96 -2.75
C ILE A 10 14.46 -7.83 -1.74
N LEU A 11 14.40 -8.10 -0.44
CA LEU A 11 14.62 -7.09 0.60
C LEU A 11 16.02 -6.47 0.58
N LYS A 12 17.03 -7.22 0.11
CA LYS A 12 18.41 -6.75 -0.04
C LYS A 12 18.67 -6.04 -1.37
N ASN A 13 17.74 -6.09 -2.32
CA ASN A 13 17.91 -5.44 -3.62
C ASN A 13 17.99 -3.91 -3.45
N PRO A 14 19.07 -3.25 -3.93
CA PRO A 14 19.24 -1.80 -3.82
C PRO A 14 18.08 -0.99 -4.41
N LEU A 15 17.37 -1.52 -5.43
CA LEU A 15 16.23 -0.85 -6.05
C LEU A 15 15.05 -0.68 -5.09
N PHE A 16 14.92 -1.56 -4.11
CA PHE A 16 13.90 -1.51 -3.06
C PHE A 16 14.38 -0.84 -1.77
N LYS A 17 15.58 -0.26 -1.76
CA LYS A 17 16.08 0.50 -0.61
C LYS A 17 15.09 1.61 -0.22
N GLY A 18 14.74 1.66 1.06
CA GLY A 18 13.77 2.63 1.62
C GLY A 18 12.32 2.17 1.57
N ILE A 19 11.98 1.19 0.72
CA ILE A 19 10.60 0.67 0.58
C ILE A 19 10.46 -0.81 0.90
N GLY A 20 11.56 -1.56 0.98
CA GLY A 20 11.55 -3.01 1.19
C GLY A 20 10.77 -3.44 2.45
N GLN A 21 10.87 -2.67 3.53
CA GLN A 21 10.14 -2.90 4.78
C GLN A 21 8.61 -2.82 4.63
N PHE A 22 8.11 -2.23 3.55
CA PHE A 22 6.67 -2.08 3.26
C PHE A 22 6.18 -3.06 2.19
N LEU A 23 7.08 -3.80 1.53
CA LEU A 23 6.72 -4.79 0.53
C LEU A 23 6.15 -6.06 1.17
N PHE A 24 6.56 -6.38 2.39
CA PHE A 24 6.06 -7.54 3.12
C PHE A 24 5.78 -7.13 4.57
N PRO A 25 4.85 -7.78 5.28
CA PRO A 25 4.50 -7.43 6.66
C PRO A 25 5.57 -7.92 7.67
N THR A 26 6.80 -7.41 7.55
CA THR A 26 7.97 -7.84 8.33
C THR A 26 7.89 -7.50 9.81
N ASP A 27 7.06 -6.50 10.16
CA ASP A 27 6.79 -6.15 11.55
C ASP A 27 5.91 -7.19 12.26
N PHE A 28 5.16 -7.98 11.50
CA PHE A 28 4.22 -8.98 12.03
C PHE A 28 4.76 -10.41 11.92
N TYR A 29 5.59 -10.69 10.91
CA TYR A 29 6.23 -11.99 10.71
C TYR A 29 7.73 -11.89 10.41
N SER A 30 8.48 -12.80 11.03
CA SER A 30 9.89 -13.03 10.71
C SER A 30 10.03 -13.78 9.38
N ILE A 31 10.74 -13.18 8.43
CA ILE A 31 11.08 -13.83 7.15
C ILE A 31 12.31 -14.69 7.35
N THR A 32 12.17 -16.00 7.15
CA THR A 32 13.31 -16.93 7.25
C THR A 32 14.20 -16.85 6.00
N ASN A 33 15.47 -17.24 6.12
CA ASN A 33 16.44 -17.21 5.00
C ASN A 33 16.04 -18.08 3.80
N ASN A 34 15.15 -19.05 4.00
CA ASN A 34 14.71 -19.98 2.97
C ASN A 34 13.31 -19.65 2.41
N MET A 35 12.64 -18.64 2.96
CA MET A 35 11.32 -18.23 2.50
C MET A 35 11.39 -17.64 1.09
N THR A 36 10.56 -18.18 0.20
CA THR A 36 10.44 -17.79 -1.20
C THR A 36 9.13 -17.07 -1.47
N LEU A 37 8.96 -16.50 -2.66
CA LEU A 37 7.70 -15.87 -3.05
C LEU A 37 6.51 -16.85 -3.04
N LYS A 38 6.76 -18.15 -3.22
CA LYS A 38 5.72 -19.18 -3.05
C LYS A 38 5.13 -19.22 -1.65
N ASP A 39 5.90 -18.84 -0.65
CA ASP A 39 5.54 -18.89 0.78
C ASP A 39 4.97 -17.55 1.29
N VAL A 40 4.59 -16.64 0.38
CA VAL A 40 4.07 -15.30 0.74
C VAL A 40 2.75 -15.39 1.50
N ASP A 41 2.00 -16.47 1.34
CA ASP A 41 0.76 -16.75 2.05
C ASP A 41 0.94 -16.88 3.57
N HIS A 42 2.07 -17.46 4.00
CA HIS A 42 2.43 -17.55 5.41
C HIS A 42 2.60 -16.18 6.08
N LEU A 43 2.87 -15.13 5.30
CA LEU A 43 2.99 -13.76 5.80
C LEU A 43 1.64 -13.04 5.91
N LEU A 44 0.57 -13.63 5.37
CA LEU A 44 -0.74 -12.99 5.17
C LEU A 44 -1.88 -13.84 5.77
N PRO A 45 -1.85 -14.16 7.07
CA PRO A 45 -2.74 -15.14 7.74
C PRO A 45 -4.23 -14.78 7.73
N TYR A 46 -4.58 -13.55 7.38
CA TYR A 46 -5.97 -13.10 7.28
C TYR A 46 -6.50 -13.17 5.84
N HIS A 47 -5.72 -13.71 4.91
CA HIS A 47 -6.05 -13.86 3.50
C HIS A 47 -5.99 -15.36 3.13
N SER A 48 -6.93 -15.82 2.31
CA SER A 48 -7.09 -17.24 1.98
C SER A 48 -6.92 -17.57 0.49
N HIS A 49 -6.78 -16.56 -0.38
CA HIS A 49 -6.70 -16.72 -1.83
C HIS A 49 -5.58 -15.85 -2.38
N ILE A 50 -4.33 -16.31 -2.23
CA ILE A 50 -3.14 -15.55 -2.59
C ILE A 50 -2.54 -16.06 -3.89
N GLU A 51 -2.53 -15.18 -4.90
CA GLU A 51 -1.96 -15.46 -6.21
C GLU A 51 -0.52 -14.95 -6.28
N VAL A 52 0.46 -15.85 -6.21
CA VAL A 52 1.89 -15.49 -6.22
C VAL A 52 2.29 -14.72 -7.49
N SER A 53 1.64 -15.02 -8.63
CA SER A 53 1.84 -14.32 -9.90
C SER A 53 1.57 -12.82 -9.79
N THR A 54 0.54 -12.40 -9.04
CA THR A 54 0.22 -10.98 -8.81
C THR A 54 1.28 -10.29 -7.94
N THR A 55 1.82 -11.00 -6.94
CA THR A 55 2.94 -10.53 -6.12
C THR A 55 4.18 -10.28 -7.00
N ILE A 56 4.54 -11.25 -7.84
CA ILE A 56 5.67 -11.14 -8.77
C ILE A 56 5.47 -9.94 -9.70
N GLU A 57 4.29 -9.77 -10.28
CA GLU A 57 4.00 -8.68 -11.21
C GLU A 57 4.17 -7.29 -10.56
N VAL A 58 3.68 -7.12 -9.33
CA VAL A 58 3.86 -5.88 -8.57
C VAL A 58 5.34 -5.60 -8.31
N LEU A 59 6.10 -6.61 -7.87
CA LEU A 59 7.52 -6.45 -7.58
C LEU A 59 8.30 -6.06 -8.84
N GLU A 60 8.04 -6.74 -9.97
CA GLU A 60 8.68 -6.43 -11.24
C GLU A 60 8.32 -5.02 -11.74
N TYR A 61 7.05 -4.61 -11.59
CA TYR A 61 6.64 -3.24 -11.90
C TYR A 61 7.43 -2.22 -11.07
N LEU A 62 7.46 -2.37 -9.75
CA LEU A 62 8.16 -1.45 -8.85
C LEU A 62 9.66 -1.43 -9.14
N GLU A 63 10.27 -2.60 -9.37
CA GLU A 63 11.68 -2.72 -9.76
C GLU A 63 11.97 -1.95 -11.05
N ASN A 64 11.14 -2.12 -12.07
CA ASN A 64 11.30 -1.45 -13.36
C ASN A 64 11.13 0.07 -13.26
N GLN A 65 10.16 0.55 -12.47
CA GLN A 65 10.01 1.98 -12.20
C GLN A 65 11.25 2.55 -11.52
N ARG A 66 11.81 1.85 -10.54
CA ARG A 66 13.03 2.27 -9.85
C ARG A 66 14.26 2.25 -10.78
N LYS A 67 14.37 1.26 -11.67
CA LYS A 67 15.41 1.23 -12.72
C LYS A 67 15.36 2.43 -13.65
N GLN A 68 14.16 2.93 -13.93
CA GLN A 68 13.93 4.13 -14.76
C GLN A 68 14.15 5.44 -13.98
N GLY A 69 14.47 5.38 -12.69
CA GLY A 69 14.66 6.56 -11.85
C GLY A 69 13.35 7.17 -11.33
N ASN A 70 12.21 6.51 -11.55
CA ASN A 70 10.92 7.02 -11.10
C ASN A 70 10.74 6.81 -9.58
N GLN A 71 10.09 7.78 -8.95
CA GLN A 71 9.68 7.69 -7.56
C GLN A 71 8.36 6.93 -7.45
N VAL A 72 8.37 5.84 -6.67
CA VAL A 72 7.21 4.95 -6.48
C VAL A 72 6.62 5.00 -5.07
N PHE A 73 7.29 5.68 -4.14
CA PHE A 73 6.88 5.78 -2.74
C PHE A 73 7.11 7.21 -2.23
N TYR A 74 6.16 7.71 -1.45
CA TYR A 74 6.15 9.07 -0.95
C TYR A 74 5.99 9.05 0.57
N ASP A 75 6.86 9.82 1.22
CA ASP A 75 6.73 10.16 2.63
C ASP A 75 5.61 11.19 2.79
N ILE A 76 4.58 10.82 3.55
CA ILE A 76 3.42 11.70 3.80
C ILE A 76 3.57 12.51 5.10
N TYR A 77 4.66 12.31 5.85
CA TYR A 77 4.98 13.07 7.06
C TYR A 77 6.39 13.66 6.95
N THR A 78 6.52 14.88 7.47
CA THR A 78 7.79 15.59 7.54
C THR A 78 8.74 14.97 8.56
N GLU A 79 10.05 15.23 8.43
CA GLU A 79 11.03 14.75 9.40
C GLU A 79 10.80 15.32 10.81
N LYS A 80 10.31 16.55 10.93
CA LYS A 80 9.93 17.14 12.23
C LYS A 80 8.81 16.35 12.90
N GLU A 81 7.80 15.94 12.14
CA GLU A 81 6.70 15.12 12.66
C GLU A 81 7.15 13.71 13.03
N LYS A 82 8.07 13.12 12.25
CA LYS A 82 8.66 11.81 12.55
C LYS A 82 9.60 11.84 13.75
N GLN A 83 10.23 12.98 14.05
CA GLN A 83 11.00 13.16 15.28
C GLN A 83 10.07 13.22 16.51
N ALA A 84 8.92 13.89 16.38
CA ALA A 84 7.92 13.99 17.44
C ALA A 84 7.18 12.65 17.67
N ASP A 85 6.91 11.90 16.60
CA ASP A 85 6.29 10.59 16.63
C ASP A 85 7.02 9.63 15.67
N PRO A 86 8.01 8.86 16.17
CA PRO A 86 8.81 7.93 15.36
C PRO A 86 8.00 6.85 14.64
N THR A 87 6.78 6.55 15.10
CA THR A 87 5.94 5.55 14.43
C THR A 87 5.54 5.98 13.02
N LYS A 88 5.53 7.30 12.73
CA LYS A 88 5.29 7.88 11.40
C LYS A 88 6.37 7.55 10.37
N ARG A 89 7.44 6.84 10.76
CA ARG A 89 8.39 6.24 9.80
C ARG A 89 7.89 4.92 9.21
N LYS A 90 6.83 4.35 9.78
CA LYS A 90 6.21 3.08 9.35
C LYS A 90 4.98 3.31 8.47
N THR A 91 4.92 4.43 7.76
CA THR A 91 3.79 4.85 6.93
C THR A 91 4.27 5.53 5.67
N GLY A 92 3.41 5.57 4.67
CA GLY A 92 3.65 6.30 3.43
C GLY A 92 2.79 5.77 2.30
N LEU A 93 3.06 6.26 1.11
CA LEU A 93 2.14 6.11 0.00
C LEU A 93 2.86 5.61 -1.25
N PHE A 94 2.51 4.40 -1.69
CA PHE A 94 2.95 3.92 -2.99
C PHE A 94 2.12 4.55 -4.10
N PHE A 95 2.77 4.94 -5.19
CA PHE A 95 2.11 5.52 -6.35
C PHE A 95 2.32 4.66 -7.60
N PHE A 96 1.20 4.24 -8.19
CA PHE A 96 1.11 3.52 -9.44
C PHE A 96 0.53 4.49 -10.47
N LYS A 97 1.41 5.14 -11.21
CA LYS A 97 1.06 6.21 -12.14
C LYS A 97 0.25 5.68 -13.33
N GLY A 98 -0.89 6.30 -13.59
CA GLY A 98 -1.73 6.07 -14.77
C GLY A 98 -1.47 7.11 -15.86
N LYS A 99 -2.52 7.48 -16.60
CA LYS A 99 -2.42 8.58 -17.56
C LYS A 99 -2.26 9.91 -16.83
N LYS A 100 -1.51 10.82 -17.45
CA LYS A 100 -1.36 12.19 -16.99
C LYS A 100 -2.72 12.85 -16.79
N ASN A 101 -2.90 13.49 -15.63
CA ASN A 101 -4.13 14.17 -15.20
C ASN A 101 -5.38 13.27 -15.17
N ALA A 102 -5.23 11.95 -15.11
CA ALA A 102 -6.35 11.08 -14.79
C ALA A 102 -6.69 11.18 -13.30
N HIS A 103 -7.95 10.90 -12.94
CA HIS A 103 -8.30 10.81 -11.53
C HIS A 103 -7.67 9.59 -10.85
N PHE A 104 -7.75 9.57 -9.53
CA PHE A 104 -7.06 8.59 -8.71
C PHE A 104 -7.98 7.83 -7.76
N ALA A 105 -7.47 6.68 -7.30
CA ALA A 105 -8.03 5.95 -6.17
C ALA A 105 -6.95 5.68 -5.12
N ILE A 106 -7.34 5.72 -3.85
CA ILE A 106 -6.52 5.26 -2.72
C ILE A 106 -7.07 3.93 -2.24
N ILE A 107 -6.23 2.90 -2.23
CA ILE A 107 -6.58 1.54 -1.83
C ILE A 107 -5.92 1.25 -0.49
N ASN A 108 -6.75 0.93 0.50
CA ASN A 108 -6.33 0.54 1.84
C ASN A 108 -6.41 -0.98 1.97
N ALA A 109 -5.26 -1.63 2.16
CA ALA A 109 -5.20 -3.07 2.34
C ALA A 109 -5.80 -3.48 3.70
N GLY A 110 -6.26 -4.72 3.79
CA GLY A 110 -6.61 -5.39 5.02
C GLY A 110 -5.39 -5.78 5.86
N GLY A 111 -5.63 -6.62 6.85
CA GLY A 111 -4.67 -7.00 7.89
C GLY A 111 -5.15 -6.66 9.31
N GLY A 112 -6.41 -6.23 9.45
CA GLY A 112 -7.07 -6.02 10.75
C GLY A 112 -6.40 -4.97 11.64
N PHE A 113 -5.65 -4.03 11.05
CA PHE A 113 -4.77 -3.08 11.74
C PHE A 113 -3.60 -3.72 12.52
N SER A 114 -3.38 -5.02 12.39
CA SER A 114 -2.23 -5.76 12.95
C SER A 114 -1.05 -5.79 12.00
N TYR A 115 -1.33 -5.85 10.70
CA TYR A 115 -0.38 -5.66 9.60
C TYR A 115 -1.08 -4.97 8.43
N VAL A 116 -0.32 -4.72 7.36
CA VAL A 116 -0.86 -4.17 6.11
C VAL A 116 -0.53 -5.14 4.99
N GLY A 117 -1.56 -5.75 4.39
CA GLY A 117 -1.44 -6.74 3.32
C GLY A 117 -1.14 -6.14 1.95
N SER A 118 -0.33 -5.07 1.87
CA SER A 118 -0.21 -4.23 0.67
C SER A 118 0.14 -4.99 -0.60
N ILE A 119 1.10 -5.91 -0.51
CA ILE A 119 1.62 -6.68 -1.65
C ILE A 119 0.58 -7.59 -2.31
N HIS A 120 -0.42 -8.02 -1.54
CA HIS A 120 -1.48 -8.90 -2.03
C HIS A 120 -2.77 -8.14 -2.34
N GLU A 121 -3.06 -7.06 -1.61
CA GLU A 121 -4.29 -6.30 -1.80
C GLU A 121 -4.04 -4.95 -2.48
N SER A 122 -3.57 -3.94 -1.75
CA SER A 122 -3.60 -2.56 -2.27
C SER A 122 -2.71 -2.34 -3.49
N MET A 123 -1.54 -2.99 -3.57
CA MET A 123 -0.62 -2.81 -4.69
C MET A 123 -1.12 -3.47 -5.99
N PRO A 124 -1.58 -4.73 -6.03
CA PRO A 124 -2.14 -5.31 -7.26
C PRO A 124 -3.34 -4.52 -7.81
N HIS A 125 -4.24 -4.05 -6.93
CA HIS A 125 -5.39 -3.23 -7.36
C HIS A 125 -4.92 -1.87 -7.90
N SER A 126 -3.94 -1.23 -7.26
CA SER A 126 -3.36 0.03 -7.74
C SER A 126 -2.64 -0.13 -9.08
N LEU A 127 -1.91 -1.23 -9.27
CA LEU A 127 -1.26 -1.56 -10.54
C LEU A 127 -2.29 -1.82 -11.63
N TYR A 128 -3.37 -2.54 -11.33
CA TYR A 128 -4.46 -2.74 -12.28
C TYR A 128 -5.07 -1.42 -12.73
N LEU A 129 -5.38 -0.50 -11.80
CA LEU A 129 -5.90 0.84 -12.13
C LEU A 129 -4.93 1.64 -13.01
N SER A 130 -3.63 1.62 -12.68
CA SER A 130 -2.56 2.23 -13.49
C SER A 130 -2.58 1.72 -14.93
N LYS A 131 -2.70 0.40 -15.13
CA LYS A 131 -2.84 -0.20 -16.46
C LYS A 131 -4.11 0.20 -17.20
N GLN A 132 -5.20 0.49 -16.48
CA GLN A 132 -6.44 1.04 -17.07
C GLN A 132 -6.35 2.55 -17.33
N GLY A 133 -5.26 3.21 -16.95
CA GLY A 133 -5.02 4.63 -17.15
C GLY A 133 -5.44 5.53 -16.00
N TYR A 134 -5.89 4.96 -14.88
CA TYR A 134 -6.19 5.71 -13.65
C TYR A 134 -4.97 5.74 -12.72
N ASN A 135 -4.89 6.73 -11.86
CA ASN A 135 -3.82 6.82 -10.87
C ASN A 135 -4.17 5.95 -9.65
N GLY A 136 -3.29 5.03 -9.25
CA GLY A 136 -3.50 4.15 -8.11
C GLY A 136 -2.56 4.48 -6.96
N PHE A 137 -3.09 4.63 -5.75
CA PHE A 137 -2.30 4.82 -4.54
C PHE A 137 -2.53 3.69 -3.55
N ALA A 138 -1.46 3.01 -3.13
CA ALA A 138 -1.55 1.99 -2.08
C ALA A 138 -1.03 2.60 -0.77
N LEU A 139 -1.94 2.82 0.19
CA LEU A 139 -1.59 3.36 1.50
C LEU A 139 -0.95 2.27 2.36
N GLN A 140 0.27 2.54 2.81
CA GLN A 140 0.89 1.84 3.92
C GLN A 140 0.57 2.62 5.18
N TYR A 141 -0.48 2.23 5.92
CA TYR A 141 -0.86 2.88 7.17
C TYR A 141 -0.13 2.26 8.38
N ARG A 142 -0.05 3.01 9.49
CA ARG A 142 0.43 2.49 10.78
C ARG A 142 -0.57 1.53 11.39
N THR A 143 -0.05 0.40 11.86
CA THR A 143 -0.79 -0.59 12.66
C THR A 143 -0.98 -0.09 14.10
N GLY A 144 -1.89 -0.73 14.85
CA GLY A 144 -2.19 -0.36 16.24
C GLY A 144 -3.58 0.20 16.49
N GLY A 145 -4.41 0.33 15.44
CA GLY A 145 -5.83 0.65 15.58
C GLY A 145 -6.41 1.39 14.38
N ALA A 146 -7.74 1.38 14.27
CA ALA A 146 -8.44 2.07 13.20
C ALA A 146 -8.23 3.60 13.24
N ASP A 147 -8.17 4.20 14.42
CA ASP A 147 -8.00 5.64 14.58
C ASP A 147 -6.66 6.12 13.99
N VAL A 148 -5.58 5.41 14.27
CA VAL A 148 -4.24 5.72 13.74
C VAL A 148 -4.20 5.54 12.22
N ALA A 149 -4.79 4.45 11.71
CA ALA A 149 -4.88 4.23 10.27
C ALA A 149 -5.72 5.31 9.55
N CYS A 150 -6.80 5.80 10.18
CA CYS A 150 -7.61 6.90 9.65
C CYS A 150 -6.84 8.22 9.62
N LEU A 151 -5.99 8.51 10.62
CA LEU A 151 -5.13 9.69 10.60
C LEU A 151 -4.11 9.64 9.46
N ASP A 152 -3.51 8.48 9.21
CA ASP A 152 -2.58 8.30 8.10
C ASP A 152 -3.29 8.43 6.75
N LEU A 153 -4.52 7.92 6.64
CA LEU A 153 -5.34 8.09 5.43
C LEU A 153 -5.72 9.55 5.18
N ALA A 154 -6.13 10.28 6.23
CA ALA A 154 -6.41 11.71 6.13
C ALA A 154 -5.18 12.49 5.67
N ARG A 155 -4.00 12.19 6.25
CA ARG A 155 -2.73 12.79 5.83
C ARG A 155 -2.36 12.43 4.40
N ALA A 156 -2.59 11.19 3.97
CA ALA A 156 -2.32 10.77 2.60
C ALA A 156 -3.19 11.52 1.59
N ILE A 157 -4.48 11.72 1.91
CA ILE A 157 -5.39 12.54 1.08
C ILE A 157 -4.86 13.98 0.99
N GLU A 158 -4.54 14.60 2.13
CA GLU A 158 -3.98 15.96 2.15
C GLU A 158 -2.71 16.06 1.29
N PHE A 159 -1.76 15.13 1.48
CA PHE A 159 -0.54 15.05 0.68
C PHE A 159 -0.83 14.97 -0.82
N ILE A 160 -1.76 14.10 -1.24
CA ILE A 160 -2.12 13.96 -2.65
C ILE A 160 -2.67 15.27 -3.21
N PHE A 161 -3.52 15.99 -2.46
CA PHE A 161 -4.09 17.27 -2.89
C PHE A 161 -3.03 18.38 -2.96
N GLU A 162 -2.13 18.46 -1.98
CA GLU A 162 -1.03 19.43 -1.96
C GLU A 162 -0.05 19.22 -3.11
N HIS A 163 0.23 17.96 -3.47
CA HIS A 163 1.18 17.57 -4.50
C HIS A 163 0.55 17.21 -5.85
N ALA A 164 -0.74 17.52 -6.06
CA ALA A 164 -1.48 17.06 -7.25
C ALA A 164 -0.83 17.45 -8.58
N LYS A 165 -0.27 18.66 -8.65
CA LYS A 165 0.44 19.15 -9.86
C LYS A 165 1.72 18.37 -10.14
N GLU A 166 2.47 18.02 -9.10
CA GLU A 166 3.73 17.27 -9.19
C GLU A 166 3.47 15.81 -9.56
N LEU A 167 2.41 15.23 -8.98
CA LEU A 167 1.95 13.87 -9.27
C LEU A 167 1.25 13.76 -10.63
N GLU A 168 0.88 14.89 -11.23
CA GLU A 168 0.11 15.00 -12.47
C GLU A 168 -1.22 14.25 -12.42
N ILE A 169 -2.04 14.56 -11.42
CA ILE A 169 -3.33 13.91 -11.16
C ILE A 169 -4.47 14.93 -11.15
N ASP A 170 -5.69 14.48 -11.47
CA ASP A 170 -6.91 15.28 -11.30
C ASP A 170 -7.56 15.01 -9.93
N THR A 171 -7.77 16.08 -9.15
CA THR A 171 -8.38 16.07 -7.81
C THR A 171 -9.87 16.43 -7.80
N ASN A 172 -10.51 16.67 -8.95
CA ASN A 172 -11.94 16.96 -9.06
C ASN A 172 -12.81 15.83 -8.48
N CYS A 173 -12.38 14.58 -8.64
CA CYS A 173 -12.94 13.41 -7.98
C CYS A 173 -11.84 12.39 -7.65
N TYR A 174 -12.10 11.57 -6.64
CA TYR A 174 -11.24 10.46 -6.27
C TYR A 174 -12.05 9.35 -5.61
N SER A 175 -11.51 8.14 -5.64
CA SER A 175 -12.13 6.96 -5.05
C SER A 175 -11.33 6.46 -3.84
N LEU A 176 -12.03 5.97 -2.83
CA LEU A 176 -11.44 5.35 -1.65
C LEU A 176 -11.89 3.89 -1.59
N TRP A 177 -10.93 2.99 -1.56
CA TRP A 177 -11.15 1.55 -1.60
C TRP A 177 -10.57 0.94 -0.33
N GLY A 178 -11.21 -0.11 0.16
CA GLY A 178 -10.77 -0.74 1.40
C GLY A 178 -11.36 -2.11 1.62
N ARG A 179 -10.55 -3.05 2.08
CA ARG A 179 -11.00 -4.40 2.48
C ARG A 179 -11.07 -4.53 4.00
N PHE A 180 -12.10 -5.23 4.47
CA PHE A 180 -12.35 -5.47 5.88
C PHE A 180 -11.79 -6.84 6.30
N CYS A 181 -11.07 -6.90 7.43
CA CYS A 181 -10.75 -8.16 8.09
C CYS A 181 -11.61 -8.31 9.35
N TRP A 182 -12.35 -9.40 9.45
CA TRP A 182 -13.21 -9.69 10.60
C TRP A 182 -12.37 -10.08 11.83
N SER A 183 -12.49 -9.31 12.92
CA SER A 183 -12.01 -9.68 14.26
C SER A 183 -13.20 -9.81 15.21
N LYS A 184 -13.21 -10.85 16.05
CA LYS A 184 -14.34 -11.25 16.91
C LYS A 184 -14.82 -10.20 17.94
N ASN A 185 -14.13 -9.06 18.09
CA ASN A 185 -14.46 -8.00 19.06
C ASN A 185 -15.10 -6.73 18.45
N GLY A 186 -15.77 -6.87 17.30
CA GLY A 186 -16.05 -5.79 16.34
C GLY A 186 -17.26 -4.86 16.54
N GLY A 187 -17.67 -4.50 17.76
CA GLY A 187 -18.84 -3.62 17.98
C GLY A 187 -18.69 -2.19 17.42
N LEU A 188 -17.48 -1.62 17.52
CA LEU A 188 -17.15 -0.29 16.99
C LEU A 188 -16.65 -0.34 15.52
N PHE A 189 -16.17 -1.51 15.09
CA PHE A 189 -15.50 -1.75 13.81
C PHE A 189 -16.43 -1.62 12.59
N ARG A 190 -17.73 -1.82 12.78
CA ARG A 190 -18.70 -1.75 11.69
C ARG A 190 -18.98 -0.32 11.22
N LYS A 191 -18.80 0.69 12.07
CA LYS A 191 -19.12 2.09 11.74
C LYS A 191 -18.05 2.77 10.90
N LEU A 192 -16.76 2.61 11.21
CA LEU A 192 -15.70 3.37 10.54
C LEU A 192 -15.45 2.95 9.08
N TRP A 193 -15.63 1.68 8.72
CA TRP A 193 -15.41 1.20 7.33
C TRP A 193 -16.68 1.15 6.47
N HIS A 194 -17.87 1.16 7.08
CA HIS A 194 -19.12 1.41 6.34
C HIS A 194 -19.15 2.83 5.71
N TYR A 195 -18.31 3.77 6.18
CA TYR A 195 -18.15 5.09 5.56
C TYR A 195 -17.17 5.12 4.37
N PHE A 196 -16.38 4.06 4.14
CA PHE A 196 -15.37 4.04 3.07
C PHE A 196 -15.79 3.21 1.83
N LEU A 197 -16.96 2.56 1.86
CA LEU A 197 -17.61 2.11 0.63
C LEU A 197 -18.59 3.18 0.15
N TRP A 198 -18.24 3.82 -0.99
CA TRP A 198 -19.00 4.84 -1.78
C TRP A 198 -18.89 6.27 -1.21
N TRP A 199 -18.51 7.37 -1.90
CA TRP A 199 -18.45 7.82 -3.30
C TRP A 199 -17.46 9.01 -3.43
N LYS A 200 -16.68 9.15 -4.51
CA LYS A 200 -17.01 10.02 -5.67
C LYS A 200 -16.61 9.25 -6.93
N ILE A 201 -17.52 8.41 -7.43
CA ILE A 201 -17.31 7.63 -8.65
C ILE A 201 -17.24 8.60 -9.82
N PHE A 202 -16.29 8.36 -10.71
CA PHE A 202 -16.17 9.00 -12.02
C PHE A 202 -17.55 9.14 -12.68
N THR A 203 -18.09 10.36 -12.71
CA THR A 203 -19.20 10.76 -13.59
C THR A 203 -18.68 11.78 -14.57
#